data_AF-A0A136MQT3-F1
#
_entry.id   AF-A0A136MQT3-F1
#
_cell.length_a   1.000
_cell.length_b   1.000
_cell.length_c   1.000
_cell.angle_alpha   90.00
_cell.angle_beta   90.00
_cell.angle_gamma   90.00
#
_symmetry.space_group_name_H-M   'P 1'
#
loop_
_entity.id
_entity.type
_entity.pdbx_description
1 polymer ?
#
loop_
_entity_poly.entity_id
_entity_poly.type
_entity_poly.pdbx_seq_one_letter_code
_entity_poly.pdbx_strand_id
1 'polypeptide(L)'
;MQKLIKLLTLLSIPFVLLIGILSCKKYDFKNKHTLKKLYNMYKDGEISECKHNGETVYSVRRNAYDAGDVVYDKDGRQIGTCNFFWGKPDPICGQLTDCETIYRVKNNIWEQPAVDKYLLGK
;
A
#
# COMPACT_ATOMS: atom_id res chain seq x y z
N MET A 1 8.98 -19.96 -55.28
CA MET A 1 8.79 -20.35 -53.86
C MET A 1 9.71 -19.61 -52.89
N GLN A 2 11.03 -19.53 -53.11
CA GLN A 2 11.96 -18.84 -52.19
C GLN A 2 11.68 -17.33 -51.96
N LYS A 3 11.17 -16.60 -52.97
CA LYS A 3 10.85 -15.16 -52.83
C LYS A 3 9.61 -14.90 -51.95
N LEU A 4 8.63 -15.80 -51.94
CA LEU A 4 7.44 -15.70 -51.06
C LEU A 4 7.80 -15.95 -49.59
N ILE A 5 8.70 -16.89 -49.33
CA ILE A 5 9.16 -17.22 -47.97
C ILE A 5 9.92 -16.04 -47.35
N LYS A 6 10.77 -15.35 -48.13
CA LYS A 6 11.50 -14.15 -47.68
C LYS A 6 10.57 -12.98 -47.36
N LEU A 7 9.46 -12.81 -48.08
CA LEU A 7 8.48 -11.74 -47.85
C LEU A 7 7.67 -11.99 -46.56
N LEU A 8 7.33 -13.24 -46.27
CA LEU A 8 6.66 -13.66 -45.04
C LEU A 8 7.52 -13.45 -43.79
N THR A 9 8.84 -13.66 -43.87
CA THR A 9 9.76 -13.41 -42.74
C THR A 9 10.01 -11.92 -42.46
N LEU A 10 9.81 -11.05 -43.45
CA LEU A 10 10.03 -9.59 -43.31
C LEU A 10 8.82 -8.86 -42.70
N LEU A 11 7.62 -9.44 -42.77
CA LEU A 11 6.40 -8.84 -42.21
C LEU A 11 6.13 -9.21 -40.74
N SER A 12 6.80 -10.23 -40.18
CA SER A 12 6.57 -10.70 -38.81
C SER A 12 7.37 -9.94 -37.74
N ILE A 13 8.43 -9.23 -38.13
CA ILE A 13 9.37 -8.59 -37.20
C ILE A 13 8.80 -7.30 -36.54
N PRO A 14 8.03 -6.42 -37.21
CA PRO A 14 7.51 -5.22 -36.54
C PRO A 14 6.31 -5.47 -35.62
N PHE A 15 5.63 -6.62 -35.70
CA PHE A 15 4.44 -6.91 -34.87
C PHE A 15 4.79 -7.27 -33.41
N VAL A 16 5.96 -7.87 -33.18
CA VAL A 16 6.39 -8.29 -31.83
C VAL A 16 6.81 -7.09 -30.96
N LEU A 17 7.23 -5.98 -31.57
CA LEU A 17 7.66 -4.77 -30.86
C LEU A 17 6.50 -3.88 -30.36
N LEU A 18 5.29 -3.97 -30.92
CA LEU A 18 4.15 -3.16 -30.49
C LEU A 18 3.44 -3.69 -29.24
N ILE A 19 3.63 -4.96 -28.87
CA ILE A 19 2.88 -5.59 -27.77
C ILE A 19 3.52 -5.28 -26.40
N GLY A 20 4.78 -4.81 -26.38
CA GLY A 20 5.52 -4.55 -25.14
C GLY A 20 5.15 -3.28 -24.37
N ILE A 21 4.35 -2.37 -24.94
CA ILE A 21 4.09 -1.03 -24.37
C ILE A 21 2.77 -0.89 -23.60
N LEU A 22 1.93 -1.93 -23.53
CA LEU A 22 0.57 -1.82 -22.97
C LEU A 22 0.39 -2.34 -21.54
N SER A 23 1.41 -2.92 -20.91
CA SER A 23 1.27 -3.43 -19.53
C SER A 23 1.73 -2.43 -18.46
N CYS A 24 1.31 -1.17 -18.56
CA CYS A 24 1.18 -0.33 -17.37
C CYS A 24 -0.01 -0.87 -16.55
N LYS A 25 0.23 -1.87 -15.68
CA LYS A 25 -0.77 -2.28 -14.68
C LYS A 25 -1.08 -1.07 -13.81
N LYS A 26 -2.23 -0.42 -14.06
CA LYS A 26 -2.82 0.50 -13.08
C LYS A 26 -3.17 -0.36 -11.87
N TYR A 27 -2.42 -0.20 -10.78
CA TYR A 27 -2.77 -0.79 -9.50
C TYR A 27 -4.05 -0.12 -9.04
N ASP A 28 -5.16 -0.81 -9.26
CA ASP A 28 -6.45 -0.49 -8.71
C ASP A 28 -6.67 -1.39 -7.50
N PHE A 29 -6.66 -0.77 -6.33
CA PHE A 29 -6.86 -1.44 -5.05
C PHE A 29 -7.94 -0.69 -4.29
N LYS A 30 -8.69 -1.41 -3.46
CA LYS A 30 -9.80 -0.81 -2.69
C LYS A 30 -9.28 0.34 -1.82
N ASN A 31 -10.10 1.38 -1.67
CA ASN A 31 -9.81 2.55 -0.84
C ASN A 31 -8.53 3.31 -1.22
N LYS A 32 -8.10 3.25 -2.50
CA LYS A 32 -6.91 3.92 -3.01
C LYS A 32 -6.79 5.40 -2.63
N HIS A 33 -7.88 6.14 -2.66
CA HIS A 33 -7.89 7.55 -2.26
C HIS A 33 -7.47 7.73 -0.80
N THR A 34 -8.09 6.96 0.11
CA THR A 34 -7.77 6.98 1.55
C THR A 34 -6.33 6.57 1.79
N LEU A 35 -5.87 5.48 1.18
CA LEU A 35 -4.49 5.00 1.35
C LEU A 35 -3.44 6.00 0.84
N LYS A 36 -3.70 6.69 -0.28
CA LYS A 36 -2.83 7.77 -0.74
C LYS A 36 -2.79 8.94 0.24
N LYS A 37 -3.93 9.31 0.81
CA LYS A 37 -4.01 10.37 1.84
C LYS A 37 -3.22 9.96 3.09
N LEU A 38 -3.41 8.74 3.59
CA LEU A 38 -2.70 8.20 4.74
C LEU A 38 -1.19 8.12 4.48
N TYR A 39 -0.78 7.62 3.32
CA TYR A 39 0.62 7.62 2.90
C TYR A 39 1.23 9.02 2.95
N ASN A 40 0.58 10.03 2.37
CA ASN A 40 1.12 11.40 2.40
C ASN A 40 1.32 11.94 3.83
N MET A 41 0.47 11.54 4.78
CA MET A 41 0.57 11.94 6.19
C MET A 41 1.60 11.13 6.99
N TYR A 42 1.83 9.86 6.62
CA TYR A 42 2.61 8.88 7.37
C TYR A 42 3.74 8.21 6.55
N LYS A 43 4.20 8.86 5.47
CA LYS A 43 5.25 8.33 4.58
C LYS A 43 6.54 8.00 5.32
N ASP A 44 6.84 8.71 6.40
CA ASP A 44 8.00 8.48 7.28
C ASP A 44 7.61 7.58 8.45
N GLY A 45 6.78 6.56 8.21
CA GLY A 45 6.18 5.73 9.24
C GLY A 45 5.73 4.36 8.73
N GLU A 46 4.64 3.86 9.28
CA GLU A 46 4.05 2.55 8.96
C GLU A 46 2.54 2.65 8.84
N ILE A 47 1.98 1.87 7.92
CA ILE A 47 0.53 1.69 7.72
C ILE A 47 0.25 0.19 7.72
N SER A 48 -0.67 -0.22 8.59
CA SER A 48 -1.23 -1.56 8.66
C SER A 48 -2.70 -1.55 8.27
N GLU A 49 -3.08 -2.44 7.37
CA GLU A 49 -4.46 -2.73 7.04
C GLU A 49 -4.99 -3.77 8.03
N CYS A 50 -6.08 -3.47 8.72
CA CYS A 50 -6.66 -4.32 9.76
C CYS A 50 -8.17 -4.50 9.54
N LYS A 51 -8.77 -5.39 10.33
CA LYS A 51 -10.20 -5.59 10.45
C LYS A 51 -10.74 -5.12 11.79
N HIS A 52 -11.87 -4.41 11.74
CA HIS A 52 -12.70 -4.08 12.90
C HIS A 52 -14.16 -4.34 12.54
N ASN A 53 -14.83 -5.23 13.27
CA ASN A 53 -16.20 -5.67 12.95
C ASN A 53 -16.39 -6.14 11.49
N GLY A 54 -15.38 -6.79 10.91
CA GLY A 54 -15.38 -7.25 9.52
C GLY A 54 -15.05 -6.18 8.47
N GLU A 55 -15.05 -4.89 8.85
CA GLU A 55 -14.70 -3.79 7.96
C GLU A 55 -13.19 -3.53 7.93
N THR A 56 -12.70 -3.04 6.80
CA THR A 56 -11.29 -2.61 6.68
C THR A 56 -11.09 -1.27 7.38
N VAL A 57 -10.11 -1.23 8.26
CA VAL A 57 -9.59 -0.02 8.91
C VAL A 57 -8.07 0.02 8.74
N TYR A 58 -7.46 1.18 8.99
CA TYR A 58 -6.03 1.39 8.88
C TYR A 58 -5.45 1.86 10.20
N SER A 59 -4.52 1.10 10.76
CA SER A 59 -3.68 1.56 11.86
C SER A 59 -2.43 2.21 11.27
N VAL A 60 -2.11 3.43 11.70
CA VAL A 60 -0.94 4.17 11.22
C VAL A 60 -0.11 4.66 12.37
N ARG A 61 1.21 4.66 12.20
CA ARG A 61 2.15 5.17 13.21
C ARG A 61 3.32 5.90 12.58
N ARG A 62 3.84 6.90 13.29
CA ARG A 62 5.07 7.61 12.89
C ARG A 62 6.28 6.79 13.29
N ASN A 63 7.39 6.98 12.60
CA ASN A 63 8.69 6.39 12.94
C ASN A 63 9.33 7.06 14.17
N ALA A 64 8.68 6.96 15.33
CA ALA A 64 9.12 7.50 16.62
C ALA A 64 8.72 6.55 17.77
N TYR A 65 9.54 6.47 18.82
CA TYR A 65 9.36 5.50 19.92
C TYR A 65 8.12 5.77 20.77
N ASP A 66 7.76 7.05 20.92
CA ASP A 66 6.64 7.54 21.72
C ASP A 66 5.39 7.83 20.88
N ALA A 67 5.45 7.59 19.57
CA ALA A 67 4.30 7.70 18.68
C ALA A 67 3.41 6.47 18.84
N GLY A 68 2.29 6.62 19.54
CA GLY A 68 1.19 5.67 19.49
C GLY A 68 0.56 5.59 18.09
N ASP A 69 -0.28 4.57 17.89
CA ASP A 69 -0.98 4.39 16.63
C ASP A 69 -2.23 5.29 16.54
N VAL A 70 -2.66 5.61 15.33
CA VAL A 70 -3.94 6.25 15.03
C VAL A 70 -4.73 5.34 14.09
N VAL A 71 -6.02 5.15 14.35
CA VAL A 71 -6.88 4.28 13.54
C VAL A 71 -7.80 5.13 12.66
N TYR A 72 -7.83 4.83 11.37
CA TYR A 72 -8.71 5.45 10.38
C TYR A 72 -9.64 4.41 9.75
N ASP A 73 -10.88 4.79 9.46
CA ASP A 73 -11.78 3.96 8.67
C ASP A 73 -11.40 3.96 7.17
N LYS A 74 -12.11 3.15 6.38
CA LYS A 74 -11.92 3.07 4.93
C LYS A 74 -12.13 4.39 4.18
N ASP A 75 -12.90 5.31 4.76
CA ASP A 75 -13.24 6.62 4.18
C ASP A 75 -12.25 7.71 4.63
N GLY A 76 -11.28 7.36 5.49
CA GLY A 76 -10.21 8.24 5.96
C GLY A 76 -10.60 9.13 7.13
N ARG A 77 -11.66 8.78 7.87
CA ARG A 77 -12.03 9.41 9.14
C ARG A 77 -11.26 8.74 10.27
N GLN A 78 -10.69 9.54 11.17
CA GLN A 78 -10.05 9.00 12.37
C GLN A 78 -11.14 8.47 13.31
N ILE A 79 -10.94 7.25 13.80
CA ILE A 79 -11.89 6.53 14.66
C ILE A 79 -11.24 6.00 15.94
N GLY A 80 -9.94 6.21 16.12
CA GLY A 80 -9.26 5.85 17.36
C GLY A 80 -7.85 6.41 17.48
N THR A 81 -7.41 6.56 18.72
CA THR A 81 -6.04 6.90 19.11
C THR A 81 -5.55 5.85 20.10
N CYS A 82 -4.46 5.19 19.74
CA CYS A 82 -3.89 4.04 20.45
C CYS A 82 -2.52 4.40 21.03
N ASN A 83 -2.49 5.50 21.80
CA ASN A 83 -1.32 5.88 22.56
C ASN A 83 -1.39 5.32 23.98
N PHE A 84 -0.68 4.22 24.21
CA PHE A 84 -0.61 3.53 25.51
C PHE A 84 0.34 4.21 26.50
N PHE A 85 1.15 5.18 26.06
CA PHE A 85 2.13 5.87 26.92
C PHE A 85 1.54 7.09 27.63
N TRP A 86 0.63 7.82 26.98
CA TRP A 86 0.20 9.15 27.43
C TRP A 86 -1.31 9.30 27.71
N GLY A 87 -2.03 8.18 27.88
CA GLY A 87 -3.44 8.24 28.22
C GLY A 87 -4.14 6.89 28.14
N LYS A 88 -5.47 6.92 28.28
CA LYS A 88 -6.30 5.74 28.04
C LYS A 88 -6.52 5.59 26.53
N PRO A 89 -6.07 4.50 25.90
CA PRO A 89 -6.31 4.26 24.49
C PRO A 89 -7.81 4.07 24.23
N ASP A 90 -8.25 4.42 23.02
CA ASP A 90 -9.63 4.17 22.61
C ASP A 90 -9.95 2.67 22.58
N PRO A 91 -11.20 2.23 22.87
CA PRO A 91 -11.54 0.81 22.93
C PRO A 91 -11.21 0.02 21.65
N ILE A 92 -11.29 0.68 20.49
CA ILE A 92 -10.98 0.07 19.18
C ILE A 92 -9.55 -0.48 19.11
N CYS A 93 -8.62 0.08 19.88
CA CYS A 93 -7.21 -0.32 19.87
C CYS A 93 -7.00 -1.78 20.29
N GLY A 94 -7.88 -2.32 21.14
CA GLY A 94 -7.87 -3.73 21.54
C GLY A 94 -8.78 -4.64 20.71
N GLN A 95 -9.41 -4.11 19.65
CA GLN A 95 -10.43 -4.79 18.85
C GLN A 95 -10.02 -4.99 17.39
N LEU A 96 -8.81 -4.55 17.01
CA LEU A 96 -8.28 -4.76 15.68
C LEU A 96 -7.86 -6.23 15.50
N THR A 97 -8.20 -6.80 14.35
CA THR A 97 -7.92 -8.19 13.96
C THR A 97 -7.31 -8.21 12.55
N ASP A 98 -6.72 -9.34 12.16
CA ASP A 98 -6.17 -9.58 10.81
C ASP A 98 -5.29 -8.43 10.28
N CYS A 99 -4.44 -7.88 11.13
CA CYS A 99 -3.58 -6.76 10.77
C CYS A 99 -2.38 -7.21 9.92
N GLU A 100 -2.22 -6.57 8.77
CA GLU A 100 -1.07 -6.74 7.88
C GLU A 100 -0.41 -5.38 7.62
N THR A 101 0.91 -5.29 7.83
CA THR A 101 1.67 -4.12 7.41
C THR A 101 1.66 -4.03 5.88
N ILE A 102 1.08 -2.97 5.34
CA ILE A 102 1.00 -2.73 3.88
C ILE A 102 2.01 -1.68 3.41
N TYR A 103 2.53 -0.86 4.33
CA TYR A 103 3.59 0.10 4.07
C TYR A 103 4.46 0.27 5.31
N ARG A 104 5.78 0.29 5.15
CA ARG A 104 6.75 0.63 6.20
C ARG A 104 7.96 1.30 5.57
N VAL A 105 8.31 2.47 6.07
CA VAL A 105 9.48 3.23 5.61
C VAL A 105 10.78 2.44 5.81
N LYS A 106 11.71 2.59 4.87
CA LYS A 106 13.07 2.05 4.99
C LYS A 106 13.81 2.74 6.14
N ASN A 107 14.73 2.02 6.79
CA ASN A 107 15.53 2.52 7.92
C ASN A 107 14.64 3.04 9.07
N ASN A 108 13.50 2.39 9.30
CA ASN A 108 12.67 2.68 10.46
C ASN A 108 13.40 2.31 11.76
N ILE A 109 13.03 2.98 12.86
CA ILE A 109 13.63 2.80 14.19
C ILE A 109 13.39 1.41 14.77
N TRP A 110 12.42 0.68 14.24
CA TRP A 110 12.08 -0.67 14.67
C TRP A 110 12.95 -1.74 14.00
N GLU A 111 13.88 -1.34 13.12
CA GLU A 111 14.79 -2.21 12.35
C GLU A 111 14.05 -3.29 11.55
N GLN A 112 12.78 -3.05 11.24
CA GLN A 112 11.96 -3.99 10.48
C GLN A 112 12.15 -3.82 8.98
N PRO A 113 11.94 -4.88 8.17
CA PRO A 113 11.98 -4.77 6.71
C PRO A 113 11.01 -3.70 6.19
N ALA A 114 11.47 -2.91 5.22
CA ALA A 114 10.62 -1.97 4.50
C ALA A 114 9.51 -2.72 3.74
N VAL A 115 8.33 -2.12 3.66
CA VAL A 115 7.17 -2.70 2.96
C VAL A 115 6.54 -1.62 2.08
N ASP A 116 6.14 -1.99 0.86
CA ASP A 116 5.32 -1.13 0.00
C ASP A 116 4.41 -1.99 -0.89
N LYS A 117 3.43 -2.65 -0.25
CA LYS A 117 2.58 -3.68 -0.88
C LYS A 117 1.79 -3.14 -2.08
N TYR A 118 1.32 -1.90 -1.98
CA TYR A 118 0.49 -1.25 -3.00
C TYR A 118 1.25 -0.21 -3.84
N LEU A 119 2.58 -0.14 -3.73
CA LEU A 119 3.42 0.84 -4.41
C LEU A 119 3.00 2.29 -4.11
N LEU A 120 2.67 2.58 -2.84
CA LEU A 120 2.27 3.90 -2.37
C LEU A 120 3.42 4.90 -2.44
N GLY A 121 4.67 4.42 -2.35
CA GLY A 121 5.87 5.24 -2.43
C GLY A 121 6.37 5.54 -3.85
N LYS A 122 5.69 5.05 -4.89
CA LYS A 122 6.08 5.20 -6.30
C LYS A 122 5.21 6.19 -7.07
#